data_AF-A0A935UGQ8-F1
#
_entry.id   AF-A0A935UGQ8-F1
#
_cell.length_a   1.000
_cell.length_b   1.000
_cell.length_c   1.000
_cell.angle_alpha   90.00
_cell.angle_beta   90.00
_cell.angle_gamma   90.00
#
_symmetry.space_group_name_H-M   'P 1'
#
loop_
_entity.id
_entity.type
_entity.pdbx_description
1 polymer ?
#
loop_
_entity_poly.entity_id
_entity_poly.type
_entity_poly.pdbx_seq_one_letter_code
_entity_poly.pdbx_strand_id
1 'polypeptide(L)'
;MEINFSGLLPEALLVDLPEIDAQHEEIFHRIESLKTACFEISYVPIAEFDALFEYFAMHFATEERIAEEAGLEFSEHKKIHEDTLRMLRRALAEVRSKGRDAHSFLRYCEYWFERHIAEDDRLFISTLQSSAFNRSRNLRHAAGRPRLSAQA
;
A
#
# COMPACT_ATOMS: atom_id res chain seq x y z
N MET A 1 -1.95 -13.95 -14.61
CA MET A 1 -0.79 -13.03 -14.54
C MET A 1 0.02 -13.56 -13.38
N GLU A 2 1.19 -14.14 -13.66
CA GLU A 2 2.08 -14.69 -12.63
C GLU A 2 2.62 -13.50 -11.83
N ILE A 3 2.29 -13.42 -10.54
CA ILE A 3 2.84 -12.40 -9.66
C ILE A 3 4.21 -12.91 -9.21
N ASN A 4 5.28 -12.33 -9.76
CA ASN A 4 6.64 -12.71 -9.45
C ASN A 4 7.08 -11.99 -8.18
N PHE A 5 7.03 -12.67 -7.03
CA PHE A 5 7.62 -12.17 -5.79
C PHE A 5 9.14 -12.32 -5.87
N SER A 6 9.86 -11.20 -5.80
CA SER A 6 11.33 -11.22 -5.67
C SER A 6 11.79 -11.68 -4.28
N GLY A 7 10.86 -11.81 -3.32
CA GLY A 7 11.09 -12.23 -1.95
C GLY A 7 11.61 -11.11 -1.06
N LEU A 8 11.41 -9.85 -1.46
CA LEU A 8 11.89 -8.68 -0.74
C LEU A 8 10.87 -8.16 0.28
N LEU A 9 9.57 -8.42 0.09
CA LEU A 9 8.55 -8.20 1.11
C LEU A 9 8.74 -9.23 2.23
N PRO A 10 9.02 -8.80 3.48
CA PRO A 10 9.07 -9.72 4.61
C PRO A 10 7.73 -10.46 4.79
N GLU A 11 7.77 -11.78 5.02
CA GLU A 11 6.55 -12.58 5.25
C GLU A 11 5.68 -12.01 6.38
N ALA A 12 6.31 -11.42 7.41
CA ALA A 12 5.63 -10.78 8.52
C ALA A 12 4.87 -9.49 8.14
N LEU A 13 5.07 -8.97 6.94
CA LEU A 13 4.39 -7.80 6.38
C LEU A 13 3.33 -8.17 5.35
N LEU A 14 3.15 -9.45 5.01
CA LEU A 14 2.01 -9.87 4.21
C LEU A 14 0.69 -9.48 4.90
N VAL A 15 -0.28 -9.09 4.08
CA VAL A 15 -1.60 -8.63 4.49
C VAL A 15 -2.73 -9.53 3.97
N ASP A 16 -2.39 -10.63 3.31
CA ASP A 16 -3.31 -11.64 2.77
C ASP A 16 -4.33 -11.05 1.78
N LEU A 17 -3.87 -10.10 0.96
CA LEU A 17 -4.64 -9.53 -0.14
C LEU A 17 -3.73 -9.48 -1.37
N PRO A 18 -3.80 -10.47 -2.29
CA PRO A 18 -2.77 -10.68 -3.30
C PRO A 18 -2.44 -9.48 -4.20
N GLU A 19 -3.43 -8.63 -4.51
CA GLU A 19 -3.20 -7.39 -5.27
C GLU A 19 -2.33 -6.39 -4.48
N ILE A 20 -2.57 -6.26 -3.17
CA ILE A 20 -1.82 -5.35 -2.30
C ILE A 20 -0.44 -5.92 -1.98
N ASP A 21 -0.34 -7.20 -1.64
CA ASP A 21 0.96 -7.86 -1.37
C ASP A 21 1.90 -7.74 -2.58
N ALA A 22 1.38 -7.86 -3.80
CA ALA A 22 2.15 -7.67 -5.03
C ALA A 22 2.65 -6.23 -5.22
N GLN A 23 1.82 -5.24 -4.86
CA GLN A 23 2.20 -3.83 -4.92
C GLN A 23 3.23 -3.49 -3.85
N HIS A 24 3.10 -4.04 -2.64
CA HIS A 24 4.08 -3.90 -1.58
C HIS A 24 5.43 -4.46 -1.99
N GLU A 25 5.46 -5.68 -2.53
CA GLU A 25 6.68 -6.31 -3.06
C GLU A 25 7.37 -5.44 -4.11
N GLU A 26 6.62 -4.89 -5.08
CA GLU A 26 7.19 -4.04 -6.14
C GLU A 26 7.77 -2.73 -5.58
N ILE A 27 7.17 -2.17 -4.53
CA ILE A 27 7.75 -0.99 -3.83
C ILE A 27 9.09 -1.36 -3.17
N PHE A 28 9.16 -2.48 -2.45
CA PHE A 28 10.42 -2.96 -1.87
C PHE A 28 11.49 -3.21 -2.95
N HIS A 29 11.11 -3.83 -4.06
CA HIS A 29 12.00 -4.07 -5.20
C HIS A 29 12.55 -2.77 -5.80
N ARG A 30 11.71 -1.74 -5.97
CA ARG A 30 12.13 -0.41 -6.46
C ARG A 30 13.07 0.28 -5.48
N ILE A 31 12.78 0.22 -4.19
CA ILE A 31 13.66 0.79 -3.15
C ILE A 31 15.03 0.10 -3.18
N GLU A 32 15.08 -1.23 -3.25
CA GLU A 32 16.34 -1.98 -3.27
C GLU A 32 17.14 -1.73 -4.54
N SER A 33 16.47 -1.66 -5.70
CA SER A 33 17.08 -1.28 -6.97
C SER A 33 17.71 0.11 -6.90
N LEU A 34 17.00 1.08 -6.29
CA LEU A 34 17.50 2.44 -6.10
C LEU A 34 18.70 2.51 -5.14
N LYS A 35 18.71 1.71 -4.06
CA LYS A 35 19.87 1.65 -3.15
C LYS A 35 21.11 1.14 -3.89
N THR A 36 20.95 0.07 -4.67
CA THR A 36 22.02 -0.49 -5.50
C THR A 36 22.54 0.53 -6.51
N ALA A 37 21.63 1.17 -7.26
CA ALA A 37 21.99 2.19 -8.24
C ALA A 37 22.75 3.36 -7.60
N CYS A 38 22.29 3.86 -6.45
CA CYS A 38 22.97 4.95 -5.73
C CYS A 38 24.37 4.59 -5.22
N PHE A 39 24.68 3.29 -5.07
CA PHE A 39 26.03 2.83 -4.72
C PHE A 39 26.95 2.73 -5.94
N GLU A 40 26.41 2.34 -7.10
CA GLU A 40 27.17 2.11 -8.32
C GLU A 40 27.44 3.38 -9.14
N ILE A 41 26.56 4.37 -9.08
CA ILE A 41 26.63 5.57 -9.93
C ILE A 41 26.90 6.84 -9.12
N SER A 42 27.70 7.75 -9.68
CA SER A 42 28.10 9.01 -9.02
C SER A 42 27.03 10.10 -8.99
N TYR A 43 25.79 9.81 -9.41
CA TYR A 43 24.70 10.78 -9.51
C TYR A 43 23.40 10.23 -8.92
N VAL A 44 22.44 11.11 -8.62
CA VAL A 44 21.13 10.69 -8.09
C VAL A 44 20.21 10.28 -9.25
N PRO A 45 19.71 9.04 -9.32
CA PRO A 45 18.85 8.54 -10.40
C PRO A 45 17.41 9.08 -10.28
N ILE A 46 17.20 10.33 -10.70
CA ILE A 46 15.93 11.07 -10.46
C ILE A 46 14.72 10.41 -11.12
N ALA A 47 14.86 9.87 -12.33
CA ALA A 47 13.74 9.26 -13.04
C ALA A 47 13.22 8.03 -12.30
N GLU A 48 14.11 7.27 -11.69
CA GLU A 48 13.81 6.08 -10.89
C GLU A 48 13.16 6.45 -9.55
N PHE A 49 13.58 7.55 -8.93
CA PHE A 49 12.90 8.11 -7.76
C PHE A 49 11.49 8.60 -8.09
N ASP A 50 11.30 9.29 -9.21
CA ASP A 50 9.97 9.73 -9.65
C ASP A 50 9.08 8.52 -9.93
N ALA A 51 9.61 7.48 -10.59
CA ALA A 51 8.90 6.23 -10.82
C ALA A 51 8.54 5.49 -9.53
N LEU A 52 9.35 5.57 -8.46
CA LEU A 52 9.00 5.05 -7.14
C LEU A 52 7.81 5.84 -6.54
N PHE A 53 7.81 7.16 -6.62
CA PHE A 53 6.72 7.99 -6.09
C PHE A 53 5.42 7.85 -6.87
N GLU A 54 5.50 7.66 -8.18
CA GLU A 54 4.35 7.31 -9.01
C GLU A 54 3.77 5.95 -8.60
N TYR A 55 4.64 4.98 -8.28
CA TYR A 55 4.18 3.67 -7.82
C TYR A 55 3.53 3.73 -6.44
N PHE A 56 4.08 4.50 -5.50
CA PHE A 56 3.39 4.80 -4.22
C PHE A 56 2.00 5.39 -4.45
N ALA A 57 1.90 6.41 -5.32
CA ALA A 57 0.60 7.02 -5.61
C ALA A 57 -0.41 6.05 -6.24
N MET A 58 0.05 5.15 -7.11
CA MET A 58 -0.78 4.10 -7.69
C MET A 58 -1.24 3.08 -6.65
N HIS A 59 -0.34 2.66 -5.76
CA HIS A 59 -0.65 1.77 -4.64
C HIS A 59 -1.71 2.39 -3.72
N PHE A 60 -1.51 3.64 -3.29
CA PHE A 60 -2.48 4.36 -2.45
C PHE A 60 -3.84 4.52 -3.14
N ALA A 61 -3.85 4.84 -4.43
CA ALA A 61 -5.10 4.90 -5.20
C ALA A 61 -5.81 3.53 -5.29
N THR A 62 -5.06 2.43 -5.28
CA THR A 62 -5.63 1.08 -5.23
C THR A 62 -6.35 0.83 -3.92
N GLU A 63 -5.73 1.16 -2.78
CA GLU A 63 -6.34 1.02 -1.47
C GLU A 63 -7.59 1.89 -1.30
N GLU A 64 -7.50 3.17 -1.72
CA GLU A 64 -8.63 4.10 -1.71
C GLU A 64 -9.81 3.55 -2.52
N ARG A 65 -9.56 3.02 -3.72
CA ARG A 65 -10.58 2.38 -4.56
C ARG A 65 -11.22 1.19 -3.86
N ILE A 66 -10.42 0.30 -3.27
CA ILE A 66 -10.93 -0.88 -2.56
C ILE A 66 -11.79 -0.46 -1.35
N ALA A 67 -11.38 0.57 -0.62
CA ALA A 67 -12.14 1.10 0.51
C ALA A 67 -13.47 1.72 0.05
N GLU A 68 -13.47 2.49 -1.04
CA GLU A 68 -14.66 3.09 -1.64
C GLU A 68 -15.66 2.02 -2.10
N GLU A 69 -15.20 1.03 -2.86
CA GLU A 69 -16.02 -0.10 -3.32
C GLU A 69 -16.63 -0.90 -2.16
N ALA A 70 -15.91 -0.98 -1.03
CA ALA A 70 -16.37 -1.65 0.18
C ALA A 70 -17.25 -0.76 1.08
N GLY A 71 -17.39 0.54 0.78
CA GLY A 71 -18.12 1.52 1.59
C GLY A 71 -17.49 1.75 2.96
N LEU A 72 -16.16 1.74 3.05
CA LEU A 72 -15.41 1.95 4.29
C LEU A 72 -14.98 3.41 4.44
N GLU A 73 -15.00 3.89 5.68
CA GLU A 73 -14.35 5.17 6.01
C GLU A 73 -12.84 5.04 5.89
N PHE A 74 -12.23 5.86 5.03
CA PHE A 74 -10.80 5.77 4.67
C PHE A 74 -10.07 7.12 4.75
N SER A 75 -10.73 8.15 5.29
CA SER A 75 -10.24 9.54 5.25
C SER A 75 -8.95 9.76 6.05
N GLU A 76 -8.79 9.09 7.19
CA GLU A 76 -7.57 9.18 8.01
C GLU A 76 -6.37 8.50 7.31
N HIS A 77 -6.57 7.31 6.75
CA HIS A 77 -5.54 6.58 6.00
C HIS A 77 -5.11 7.35 4.75
N LYS A 78 -6.08 7.89 3.99
CA LYS A 78 -5.82 8.78 2.85
C LYS A 78 -4.97 10.00 3.25
N LYS A 79 -5.19 10.57 4.43
CA LYS A 79 -4.38 11.69 4.93
C LYS A 79 -2.91 11.27 5.12
N ILE A 80 -2.67 10.06 5.65
CA ILE A 80 -1.33 9.48 5.81
C ILE A 80 -0.64 9.34 4.45
N HIS A 81 -1.34 8.82 3.44
CA HIS A 81 -0.84 8.71 2.06
C HIS A 81 -0.40 10.06 1.50
N GLU A 82 -1.28 11.06 1.59
CA GLU A 82 -1.03 12.41 1.11
C GLU A 82 0.14 13.10 1.81
N ASP A 83 0.19 13.02 3.15
CA ASP A 83 1.26 13.61 3.96
C ASP A 83 2.60 12.97 3.62
N THR A 84 2.63 11.66 3.43
CA THR A 84 3.84 10.92 3.10
C THR A 84 4.36 11.28 1.72
N LEU A 85 3.51 11.27 0.68
CA LEU A 85 3.93 11.66 -0.66
C LEU A 85 4.49 13.08 -0.70
N ARG A 86 3.88 14.02 0.05
CA ARG A 86 4.40 15.38 0.19
C ARG A 86 5.77 15.40 0.87
N MET A 87 5.93 14.65 1.95
CA MET A 87 7.19 14.55 2.69
C MET A 87 8.31 13.94 1.84
N LEU A 88 8.06 12.81 1.16
CA LEU A 88 9.05 12.10 0.35
C LEU A 88 9.54 12.97 -0.82
N ARG A 89 8.62 13.65 -1.52
CA ARG A 89 8.98 14.59 -2.60
C ARG A 89 9.83 15.76 -2.09
N ARG A 90 9.51 16.30 -0.91
CA ARG A 90 10.33 17.35 -0.28
C ARG A 90 11.71 16.83 0.06
N ALA A 91 11.81 15.65 0.68
CA ALA A 91 13.08 15.05 1.05
C ALA A 91 13.98 14.78 -0.17
N LEU A 92 13.44 14.28 -1.28
CA LEU A 92 14.19 14.11 -2.53
C LEU A 92 14.71 15.45 -3.10
N ALA A 93 13.89 16.51 -3.06
CA ALA A 93 14.34 17.83 -3.49
C ALA A 93 15.52 18.34 -2.63
N GLU A 94 15.58 17.96 -1.35
CA GLU A 94 16.68 18.28 -0.46
C GLU A 94 17.93 17.41 -0.68
N VAL A 95 17.77 16.12 -1.01
CA VAL A 95 18.86 15.26 -1.50
C VAL A 95 19.55 15.93 -2.69
N ARG A 96 18.75 16.38 -3.67
CA ARG A 96 19.26 17.06 -4.88
C ARG A 96 19.95 18.40 -4.60
N SER A 97 19.35 19.25 -3.77
CA SER A 97 19.80 20.65 -3.61
C SER A 97 20.84 20.86 -2.52
N LYS A 98 20.89 19.98 -1.50
CA LYS A 98 21.73 20.14 -0.32
C LYS A 98 22.76 19.02 -0.17
N GLY A 99 22.89 18.14 -1.17
CA GLY A 99 23.83 17.01 -1.14
C GLY A 99 23.52 16.02 -0.01
N ARG A 100 22.24 15.88 0.36
CA ARG A 100 21.81 14.95 1.40
C ARG A 100 22.01 13.52 0.89
N ASP A 101 22.40 12.61 1.77
CA ASP A 101 22.68 11.22 1.40
C ASP A 101 21.42 10.49 0.88
N ALA A 102 21.44 10.09 -0.39
CA ALA A 102 20.36 9.37 -1.05
C ALA A 102 20.12 7.99 -0.42
N HIS A 103 21.18 7.35 0.08
CA HIS A 103 21.08 6.05 0.72
C HIS A 103 20.31 6.14 2.05
N SER A 104 20.66 7.10 2.91
CA SER A 104 19.91 7.39 4.14
C SER A 104 18.44 7.75 3.87
N PHE A 105 18.16 8.48 2.79
CA PHE A 105 16.79 8.76 2.36
C PHE A 105 16.02 7.48 1.98
N LEU A 106 16.60 6.59 1.18
CA LEU A 106 15.97 5.32 0.80
C LEU A 106 15.74 4.40 2.00
N ARG A 107 16.67 4.37 2.96
CA ARG A 107 16.49 3.64 4.23
C ARG A 107 15.33 4.18 5.05
N TYR A 108 15.14 5.50 5.03
CA TYR A 108 13.98 6.12 5.66
C TYR A 108 12.68 5.77 4.93
N CYS A 109 12.67 5.78 3.59
CA CYS A 109 11.50 5.35 2.80
C CYS A 109 11.10 3.91 3.10
N GLU A 110 12.08 3.00 3.13
CA GLU A 110 11.89 1.59 3.48
C GLU A 110 11.26 1.44 4.88
N TYR A 111 11.89 2.04 5.89
CA TYR A 111 11.40 1.96 7.27
C TYR A 111 9.99 2.56 7.43
N TRP A 112 9.72 3.70 6.77
CA TRP A 112 8.39 4.28 6.79
C TRP A 112 7.37 3.32 6.18
N PHE A 113 7.71 2.69 5.06
CA PHE A 113 6.79 1.79 4.36
C PHE A 113 6.52 0.51 5.14
N GLU A 114 7.54 -0.09 5.77
CA GLU A 114 7.35 -1.23 6.68
C GLU A 114 6.34 -0.89 7.79
N ARG A 115 6.44 0.31 8.37
CA ARG A 115 5.52 0.76 9.42
C ARG A 115 4.13 1.03 8.89
N HIS A 116 4.01 1.65 7.73
CA HIS A 116 2.73 1.88 7.07
C HIS A 116 1.96 0.57 6.86
N ILE A 117 2.63 -0.45 6.31
CA ILE A 117 2.04 -1.76 6.11
C ILE A 117 1.60 -2.37 7.46
N ALA A 118 2.48 -2.31 8.46
CA ALA A 118 2.25 -2.96 9.74
C ALA A 118 1.16 -2.31 10.59
N GLU A 119 1.06 -0.98 10.56
CA GLU A 119 0.19 -0.18 11.43
C GLU A 119 -1.10 0.25 10.72
N ASP A 120 -1.05 0.59 9.42
CA ASP A 120 -2.17 1.17 8.68
C ASP A 120 -2.81 0.13 7.74
N ASP A 121 -2.07 -0.42 6.77
CA ASP A 121 -2.63 -1.31 5.72
C ASP A 121 -3.21 -2.59 6.30
N ARG A 122 -2.54 -3.16 7.30
CA ARG A 122 -3.05 -4.32 8.03
C ARG A 122 -4.37 -4.05 8.74
N LEU A 123 -4.53 -2.86 9.34
CA LEU A 123 -5.77 -2.47 10.00
C LEU A 123 -6.90 -2.28 8.99
N PHE A 124 -6.60 -1.60 7.88
CA PHE A 124 -7.52 -1.44 6.76
C PHE A 124 -8.00 -2.80 6.24
N ILE A 125 -7.09 -3.72 5.94
CA ILE A 125 -7.43 -5.02 5.36
C ILE A 125 -8.20 -5.90 6.35
N SER A 126 -7.84 -5.87 7.63
CA SER A 126 -8.62 -6.54 8.68
C SER A 126 -10.07 -6.04 8.75
N THR A 127 -10.26 -4.72 8.62
CA THR A 127 -11.58 -4.08 8.57
C THR A 127 -12.34 -4.49 7.31
N LEU A 128 -11.67 -4.51 6.16
CA LEU A 128 -12.22 -4.95 4.87
C LEU A 128 -12.73 -6.38 4.94
N GLN A 129 -11.91 -7.31 5.40
CA GLN A 129 -12.26 -8.74 5.53
C GLN A 129 -13.43 -8.95 6.49
N SER A 130 -13.43 -8.23 7.62
CA SER A 130 -14.54 -8.25 8.60
C SER A 130 -15.85 -7.73 8.00
N SER A 131 -15.80 -6.66 7.22
CA SER A 131 -16.97 -6.10 6.53
C SER A 131 -17.53 -7.06 5.47
N ALA A 132 -16.67 -7.72 4.70
CA ALA A 132 -17.04 -8.69 3.68
C ALA A 132 -17.69 -9.94 4.29
N PHE A 133 -17.14 -10.45 5.41
CA PHE A 133 -17.72 -11.55 6.15
C PHE A 133 -19.14 -11.24 6.64
N ASN A 134 -19.34 -10.06 7.22
CA ASN A 134 -20.66 -9.62 7.69
C ASN A 134 -21.68 -9.48 6.55
N ARG A 135 -21.29 -8.91 5.41
CA ARG A 135 -22.14 -8.84 4.21
C ARG A 135 -22.56 -10.22 3.73
N SER A 136 -21.62 -11.17 3.64
CA SER A 136 -21.89 -12.55 3.23
C SER A 136 -22.85 -13.27 4.19
N ARG A 137 -22.67 -13.08 5.50
CA ARG A 137 -23.54 -13.67 6.52
C ARG A 137 -24.97 -13.12 6.45
N ASN A 138 -25.13 -11.81 6.27
CA ASN A 138 -26.44 -11.17 6.13
C ASN A 138 -27.19 -11.64 4.88
N LEU A 139 -26.49 -11.81 3.75
CA LEU A 139 -27.08 -12.37 2.52
C LEU A 139 -27.58 -13.81 2.73
N ARG A 140 -26.83 -14.65 3.45
CA ARG A 140 -27.26 -16.02 3.80
C ARG A 140 -28.48 -16.04 4.71
N HIS A 141 -28.57 -15.13 5.69
CA HIS A 141 -29.76 -15.02 6.55
C HIS A 141 -31.00 -14.50 5.80
N ALA A 142 -30.84 -13.56 4.87
CA ALA A 142 -31.94 -13.05 4.06
C ALA A 142 -32.52 -14.11 3.10
N ALA A 143 -31.68 -14.97 2.53
CA ALA A 143 -32.10 -16.04 1.64
C ALA A 143 -32.76 -17.24 2.36
N GLY A 144 -32.64 -17.34 3.70
CA GLY A 144 -33.12 -18.48 4.50
C GLY A 144 -34.50 -18.32 5.15
N ARG A 145 -35.20 -17.19 4.98
CA ARG A 145 -36.57 -17.02 5.53
C ARG A 145 -37.62 -17.63 4.58
N PRO A 146 -38.34 -18.70 4.97
CA PRO A 146 -39.47 -19.17 4.18
C PRO A 146 -40.55 -18.10 4.18
N ARG A 147 -41.03 -17.70 2.99
CA ARG A 147 -42.27 -16.94 2.84
C ARG A 147 -43.42 -17.85 3.30
N LEU A 148 -43.83 -17.74 4.55
CA LEU A 148 -45.12 -18.25 4.99
C LEU A 148 -46.20 -17.37 4.35
N SER A 149 -46.70 -17.83 3.20
CA SER A 149 -47.93 -17.32 2.60
C SER A 149 -49.10 -17.65 3.53
N ALA A 150 -49.56 -16.66 4.29
CA ALA A 150 -50.84 -16.72 4.96
C ALA A 150 -51.94 -16.59 3.89
N GLN A 151 -52.64 -17.69 3.63
CA GLN A 151 -53.96 -17.67 3.01
C GLN A 151 -55.01 -17.57 4.12
N ALA A 152 -55.81 -16.50 4.09
CA ALA A 152 -57.18 -16.46 4.58
C ALA A 152 -57.88 -15.24 3.95
#